data_AF-A0A497CA50-F1
#
_entry.id   AF-A0A497CA50-F1
#
_cell.length_a   1.000
_cell.length_b   1.000
_cell.length_c   1.000
_cell.angle_alpha   90.00
_cell.angle_beta   90.00
_cell.angle_gamma   90.00
#
_symmetry.space_group_name_H-M   'P 1'
#
loop_
_entity.id
_entity.type
_entity.pdbx_description
1 polymer ?
#
loop_
_entity_poly.entity_id
_entity_poly.type
_entity_poly.pdbx_seq_one_letter_code
_entity_poly.pdbx_strand_id
1 'polypeptide(L)'
;MLILNATETQKALPMAEVISATKNAYAALSAGNAKIPLRLQLPVENQEGVMLFMPAYLWGEKGEALALKAVSVFPRNPQRGLPVIHAAVLVFEVETGKPQALLHGGRLTAIRTGAASGAATDILARPDSKTAAIFGAGVQGRTQLEAICTVRALETIWIYDL
;
A
#
# COMPACT_ATOMS: atom_id res chain seq x y z
N MET A 1 13.54 15.59 10.72
CA MET A 1 12.84 14.41 10.19
C MET A 1 11.46 14.36 10.83
N LEU A 2 10.41 14.36 10.02
CA LEU A 2 9.02 14.25 10.45
C LEU A 2 8.72 12.81 10.88
N ILE A 3 7.90 12.62 11.91
CA ILE A 3 7.44 11.28 12.33
C ILE A 3 5.92 11.30 12.31
N LEU A 4 5.32 10.41 11.52
CA LEU A 4 3.87 10.30 11.39
C LEU A 4 3.39 8.99 12.03
N ASN A 5 2.57 9.13 13.06
CA ASN A 5 1.90 7.98 13.67
C ASN A 5 0.78 7.43 12.77
N ALA A 6 0.11 6.36 13.22
CA ALA A 6 -0.94 5.70 12.44
C ALA A 6 -2.10 6.64 12.06
N THR A 7 -2.56 7.48 12.99
CA THR A 7 -3.67 8.41 12.80
C THR A 7 -3.31 9.52 11.82
N GLU A 8 -2.12 10.11 11.97
CA GLU A 8 -1.63 11.16 11.08
C GLU A 8 -1.40 10.63 9.67
N THR A 9 -0.79 9.45 9.56
CA THR A 9 -0.60 8.76 8.27
C THR A 9 -1.95 8.49 7.61
N GLN A 10 -2.98 8.09 8.37
CA GLN A 10 -4.31 7.85 7.82
C GLN A 10 -4.95 9.12 7.26
N LYS A 11 -4.88 10.24 8.00
CA LYS A 11 -5.47 11.51 7.58
C LYS A 11 -4.81 12.07 6.31
N ALA A 12 -3.52 11.79 6.13
CA ALA A 12 -2.75 12.26 4.98
C ALA A 12 -2.93 11.43 3.70
N LEU A 13 -3.78 10.39 3.71
CA LEU A 13 -3.92 9.45 2.59
C LEU A 13 -5.38 9.27 2.15
N PRO A 14 -6.02 10.27 1.51
CA PRO A 14 -7.33 10.09 0.89
C PRO A 14 -7.27 9.04 -0.24
N MET A 15 -8.20 8.07 -0.27
CA MET A 15 -8.13 6.95 -1.21
C MET A 15 -8.00 7.37 -2.69
N ALA A 16 -8.75 8.39 -3.11
CA ALA A 16 -8.70 8.90 -4.49
C ALA A 16 -7.30 9.41 -4.87
N GLU A 17 -6.63 10.12 -3.96
CA GLU A 17 -5.27 10.60 -4.16
C GLU A 17 -4.26 9.45 -4.20
N VAL A 18 -4.42 8.44 -3.33
CA VAL A 18 -3.55 7.26 -3.34
C VAL A 18 -3.74 6.44 -4.63
N ILE A 19 -4.96 6.33 -5.17
CA ILE A 19 -5.22 5.70 -6.47
C ILE A 19 -4.52 6.47 -7.59
N SER A 20 -4.66 7.80 -7.61
CA SER A 20 -3.98 8.66 -8.59
C SER A 20 -2.45 8.51 -8.52
N ALA A 21 -1.88 8.60 -7.31
CA ALA A 21 -0.45 8.39 -7.09
C ALA A 21 0.01 7.00 -7.53
N THR A 22 -0.80 5.97 -7.28
CA THR A 22 -0.51 4.58 -7.68
C THR A 22 -0.51 4.42 -9.20
N LYS A 23 -1.45 5.03 -9.93
CA LYS A 23 -1.44 5.04 -11.40
C LYS A 23 -0.18 5.72 -11.95
N ASN A 24 0.21 6.85 -11.36
CA ASN A 24 1.43 7.54 -11.76
C ASN A 24 2.67 6.67 -11.51
N ALA A 25 2.71 5.98 -10.37
CA ALA A 25 3.80 5.07 -10.03
C ALA A 25 3.92 3.91 -11.03
N TYR A 26 2.80 3.29 -11.40
CA TYR A 26 2.78 2.25 -12.43
C TYR A 26 3.18 2.78 -13.81
N ALA A 27 2.67 3.94 -14.22
CA ALA A 27 3.03 4.55 -15.50
C ALA A 27 4.53 4.86 -15.59
N ALA A 28 5.11 5.46 -14.54
CA ALA A 28 6.54 5.73 -14.47
C ALA A 28 7.37 4.44 -14.52
N LEU A 29 6.96 3.38 -13.79
CA LEU A 29 7.61 2.08 -13.88
C LEU A 29 7.58 1.52 -15.31
N SER A 30 6.42 1.55 -15.98
CA SER A 30 6.27 1.10 -17.36
C SER A 30 7.09 1.91 -18.35
N ALA A 31 7.30 3.21 -18.09
CA ALA A 31 8.13 4.09 -18.90
C ALA A 31 9.64 3.94 -18.63
N GLY A 32 10.06 3.07 -17.72
CA GLY A 32 11.46 2.91 -17.31
C GLY A 32 11.95 3.97 -16.32
N ASN A 33 11.04 4.80 -15.79
CA ASN A 33 11.31 5.89 -14.86
C ASN A 33 11.22 5.49 -13.38
N ALA A 34 11.57 4.24 -13.06
CA ALA A 34 11.65 3.76 -11.69
C ALA A 34 12.77 2.73 -11.52
N LYS A 35 13.41 2.74 -10.35
CA LYS A 35 14.28 1.68 -9.85
C LYS A 35 13.59 1.00 -8.68
N ILE A 36 13.15 -0.24 -8.92
CA ILE A 36 12.46 -1.07 -7.93
C ILE A 36 13.14 -2.44 -7.92
N PRO A 37 14.25 -2.61 -7.17
CA PRO A 37 14.92 -3.90 -7.08
C PRO A 37 13.96 -4.93 -6.45
N LEU A 38 14.26 -6.22 -6.68
CA LEU A 38 13.54 -7.30 -6.00
C LEU A 38 13.66 -7.11 -4.50
N ARG A 39 12.52 -7.19 -3.79
CA ARG A 39 12.50 -7.06 -2.33
C ARG A 39 13.44 -8.07 -1.67
N LEU A 40 14.21 -7.61 -0.69
CA LEU A 40 14.99 -8.50 0.16
C LEU A 40 14.04 -9.19 1.13
N GLN A 41 14.19 -10.51 1.28
CA GLN A 41 13.48 -11.31 2.28
C GLN A 41 14.48 -11.79 3.32
N LEU A 42 14.17 -11.58 4.58
CA LEU A 42 14.93 -12.04 5.72
C LEU A 42 14.02 -12.90 6.60
N PRO A 43 14.01 -14.23 6.42
CA PRO A 43 13.27 -15.15 7.27
C PRO A 43 13.69 -15.04 8.74
N VAL A 44 12.73 -15.12 9.64
CA VAL A 44 12.92 -15.19 11.10
C VAL A 44 12.42 -16.55 11.55
N GLU A 45 13.23 -17.58 11.27
CA GLU A 45 12.84 -19.00 11.33
C GLU A 45 12.19 -19.38 12.67
N ASN A 46 12.83 -18.98 13.79
CA ASN A 46 12.35 -19.29 15.14
C ASN A 46 10.96 -18.70 15.48
N GLN A 47 10.44 -17.78 14.69
CA GLN A 47 9.13 -17.16 14.90
C GLN A 47 8.15 -17.44 13.75
N GLU A 48 8.54 -18.25 12.76
CA GLU A 48 7.79 -18.44 11.51
C GLU A 48 7.45 -17.10 10.82
N GLY A 49 8.33 -16.11 11.03
CA GLY A 49 8.15 -14.75 10.54
C GLY A 49 9.05 -14.44 9.36
N VAL A 50 8.79 -13.33 8.69
CA VAL A 50 9.68 -12.78 7.66
C VAL A 50 9.71 -11.27 7.74
N MET A 51 10.90 -10.70 7.58
CA MET A 51 11.11 -9.28 7.34
C MET A 51 11.34 -9.04 5.84
N LEU A 52 10.70 -8.03 5.29
CA LEU A 52 10.84 -7.63 3.90
C LEU A 52 11.31 -6.19 3.82
N PHE A 53 12.33 -5.94 2.98
CA PHE A 53 12.82 -4.60 2.69
C PHE A 53 12.54 -4.26 1.23
N MET A 54 11.83 -3.15 1.03
CA MET A 54 11.33 -2.73 -0.28
C MET A 54 11.75 -1.28 -0.55
N PRO A 55 12.99 -1.05 -1.02
CA PRO A 55 13.40 0.26 -1.51
C PRO A 55 12.78 0.54 -2.89
N ALA A 56 12.46 1.79 -3.15
CA ALA A 56 12.04 2.25 -4.47
C ALA A 56 12.51 3.68 -4.69
N TYR A 57 12.97 3.93 -5.92
CA TYR A 57 13.23 5.27 -6.45
C TYR A 57 12.41 5.46 -7.73
N LEU A 58 11.76 6.61 -7.86
CA LEU A 58 10.92 6.96 -9.00
C LEU A 58 11.14 8.41 -9.38
N TRP A 59 11.10 8.70 -10.68
CA TRP A 59 11.17 10.06 -11.24
C TRP A 59 10.16 10.24 -12.37
N GLY A 60 9.90 11.48 -12.77
CA GLY A 60 9.03 11.80 -13.90
C GLY A 60 8.44 13.20 -13.82
N GLU A 61 7.46 13.49 -14.69
CA GLU A 61 6.82 14.81 -14.78
C GLU A 61 6.16 15.27 -13.48
N LYS A 62 5.74 14.33 -12.64
CA LYS A 62 5.10 14.59 -11.34
C LYS A 62 6.10 14.65 -10.17
N GLY A 63 7.39 14.70 -10.46
CA GLY A 63 8.47 14.78 -9.49
C GLY A 63 9.14 13.44 -9.19
N GLU A 64 9.93 13.43 -8.13
CA GLU A 64 10.76 12.31 -7.72
C GLU A 64 10.40 11.81 -6.31
N ALA A 65 10.60 10.53 -6.05
CA ALA A 65 10.34 9.93 -4.75
C ALA A 65 11.37 8.82 -4.45
N LEU A 66 11.96 8.88 -3.25
CA LEU A 66 12.86 7.86 -2.72
C LEU A 66 12.36 7.39 -1.35
N ALA A 67 12.07 6.10 -1.23
CA ALA A 67 11.57 5.53 0.02
C ALA A 67 12.03 4.08 0.24
N LEU A 68 12.10 3.70 1.52
CA LEU A 68 12.30 2.32 1.97
C LEU A 68 11.13 1.92 2.86
N LYS A 69 10.44 0.84 2.50
CA LYS A 69 9.54 0.16 3.42
C LYS A 69 10.22 -1.05 4.05
N ALA A 70 10.22 -1.09 5.38
CA ALA A 70 10.46 -2.30 6.15
C ALA A 70 9.11 -2.84 6.64
N VAL A 71 8.78 -4.09 6.29
CA VAL A 71 7.51 -4.73 6.68
C VAL A 71 7.78 -6.13 7.22
N SER A 72 7.11 -6.48 8.30
CA SER A 72 7.15 -7.79 8.92
C SER A 72 5.84 -8.54 8.67
N VAL A 73 5.93 -9.86 8.51
CA VAL A 73 4.78 -10.77 8.46
C VAL A 73 5.01 -11.88 9.47
N PHE A 74 4.20 -11.91 10.52
CA PHE A 74 4.33 -12.83 11.66
C PHE A 74 2.99 -13.51 11.91
N PRO A 75 2.74 -14.71 11.35
CA PRO A 75 1.45 -15.39 11.40
C PRO A 75 0.94 -15.69 12.82
N ARG A 76 1.84 -15.83 13.79
CA ARG A 76 1.51 -16.12 15.19
C ARG A 76 1.14 -14.88 16.03
N ASN A 77 1.29 -13.66 15.49
CA ASN A 77 0.96 -12.43 16.22
C ASN A 77 -0.48 -12.33 16.74
N PRO A 78 -1.51 -12.83 16.04
CA PRO A 78 -2.88 -12.80 16.55
C PRO A 78 -3.04 -13.50 17.91
N GLN A 79 -2.25 -14.55 18.19
CA GLN A 79 -2.23 -15.24 19.49
C GLN A 79 -1.74 -14.34 20.64
N ARG A 80 -1.04 -13.25 20.29
CA ARG A 80 -0.52 -12.22 21.21
C ARG A 80 -1.36 -10.94 21.18
N GLY A 81 -2.51 -10.94 20.49
CA GLY A 81 -3.32 -9.74 20.29
C GLY A 81 -2.69 -8.70 19.34
N LEU A 82 -1.72 -9.10 18.52
CA LEU A 82 -1.02 -8.22 17.59
C LEU A 82 -1.44 -8.47 16.13
N PRO A 83 -1.38 -7.45 15.24
CA PRO A 83 -1.54 -7.64 13.82
C PRO A 83 -0.50 -8.59 13.21
N VAL A 84 -0.90 -9.35 12.19
CA VAL A 84 0.04 -10.19 11.41
C VAL A 84 1.12 -9.36 10.72
N ILE A 85 0.78 -8.13 10.33
CA ILE A 85 1.65 -7.25 9.54
C ILE A 85 1.96 -5.98 10.33
N HIS A 86 3.26 -5.68 10.49
CA HIS A 86 3.73 -4.38 10.95
C HIS A 86 4.64 -3.78 9.87
N ALA A 87 4.66 -2.46 9.74
CA ALA A 87 5.54 -1.82 8.78
C ALA A 87 5.93 -0.42 9.22
N ALA A 88 7.07 0.03 8.71
CA ALA A 88 7.53 1.40 8.75
C ALA A 88 8.01 1.81 7.36
N VAL A 89 7.80 3.07 6.98
CA VAL A 89 8.28 3.63 5.72
C VAL A 89 9.16 4.83 6.02
N LEU A 90 10.40 4.80 5.54
CA LEU A 90 11.33 5.90 5.61
C LEU A 90 11.36 6.59 4.24
N VAL A 91 11.14 7.89 4.23
CA VAL A 91 11.17 8.75 3.04
C VAL A 91 12.44 9.59 3.08
N PHE A 92 13.10 9.70 1.94
CA PHE A 92 14.36 10.41 1.78
C PHE A 92 14.20 11.56 0.78
N GLU A 93 14.96 12.62 1.01
CA GLU A 93 15.21 13.64 0.00
C GLU A 93 16.09 13.05 -1.09
N VAL A 94 15.65 13.16 -2.35
CA VAL A 94 16.34 12.52 -3.49
C VAL A 94 17.72 13.14 -3.71
N GLU A 95 17.83 14.46 -3.59
CA GLU A 95 19.05 15.22 -3.91
C GLU A 95 20.19 14.95 -2.93
N THR A 96 19.89 14.79 -1.64
CA THR A 96 20.90 14.71 -0.57
C THR A 96 20.96 13.35 0.12
N GLY A 97 19.94 12.51 -0.08
CA GLY A 97 19.74 11.26 0.68
C GLY A 97 19.33 11.49 2.15
N LYS A 98 19.04 12.72 2.57
CA LYS A 98 18.67 13.03 3.95
C LYS A 98 17.31 12.41 4.29
N PRO A 99 17.17 11.71 5.43
CA PRO A 99 15.88 11.23 5.91
C PRO A 99 14.91 12.39 6.20
N GLN A 100 13.78 12.41 5.48
CA GLN A 100 12.76 13.45 5.58
C GLN A 100 11.64 13.05 6.53
N ALA A 101 11.12 11.83 6.41
CA ALA A 101 10.00 11.36 7.23
C ALA A 101 10.03 9.86 7.55
N LEU A 102 9.57 9.49 8.75
CA LEU A 102 9.25 8.12 9.15
C LEU A 102 7.74 7.98 9.34
N LEU A 103 7.12 7.07 8.58
CA LEU A 103 5.67 6.88 8.57
C LEU A 103 5.30 5.52 9.15
N HIS A 104 4.21 5.48 9.92
CA HIS A 104 3.61 4.23 10.35
C HIS A 104 3.06 3.44 9.15
N GLY A 105 3.75 2.37 8.78
CA GLY A 105 3.54 1.66 7.52
C GLY A 105 2.34 0.72 7.49
N GLY A 106 1.71 0.42 8.64
CA GLY A 106 0.56 -0.49 8.70
C GLY A 106 -0.62 -0.01 7.85
N ARG A 107 -1.12 1.21 8.11
CA ARG A 107 -2.21 1.82 7.32
C ARG A 107 -1.78 2.11 5.89
N LEU A 108 -0.58 2.67 5.69
CA LEU A 108 -0.04 2.93 4.35
C LEU A 108 -0.01 1.65 3.49
N THR A 109 0.38 0.52 4.09
CA THR A 109 0.38 -0.78 3.40
C THR A 109 -1.03 -1.23 3.00
N ALA A 110 -2.02 -1.08 3.88
CA ALA A 110 -3.40 -1.44 3.55
C ALA A 110 -4.00 -0.56 2.45
N ILE A 111 -3.84 0.77 2.57
CA ILE A 111 -4.46 1.70 1.62
C ILE A 111 -3.82 1.63 0.24
N ARG A 112 -2.48 1.57 0.14
CA ARG A 112 -1.81 1.44 -1.17
C ARG A 112 -2.13 0.11 -1.87
N THR A 113 -2.42 -0.94 -1.10
CA THR A 113 -2.79 -2.25 -1.67
C THR A 113 -4.21 -2.20 -2.24
N GLY A 114 -5.15 -1.59 -1.52
CA GLY A 114 -6.48 -1.28 -2.06
C GLY A 114 -6.39 -0.36 -3.28
N ALA A 115 -5.62 0.71 -3.19
CA ALA A 115 -5.44 1.68 -4.28
C ALA A 115 -4.84 1.08 -5.55
N ALA A 116 -3.93 0.09 -5.44
CA ALA A 116 -3.44 -0.64 -6.60
C ALA A 116 -4.57 -1.37 -7.33
N SER A 117 -5.45 -2.04 -6.60
CA SER A 117 -6.64 -2.66 -7.17
C SER A 117 -7.66 -1.62 -7.67
N GLY A 118 -7.82 -0.50 -6.98
CA GLY A 118 -8.66 0.61 -7.45
C GLY A 118 -8.16 1.19 -8.78
N ALA A 119 -6.85 1.38 -8.91
CA ALA A 119 -6.22 1.80 -10.16
C ALA A 119 -6.45 0.80 -11.30
N ALA A 120 -6.27 -0.49 -11.03
CA ALA A 120 -6.55 -1.55 -12.00
C ALA A 120 -8.05 -1.62 -12.36
N THR A 121 -8.93 -1.54 -11.35
CA THR A 121 -10.38 -1.54 -11.53
C THR A 121 -10.83 -0.38 -12.41
N ASP A 122 -10.27 0.81 -12.17
CA ASP A 122 -10.66 1.98 -12.93
C ASP A 122 -10.37 1.86 -14.43
N ILE A 123 -9.26 1.21 -14.77
CA ILE A 123 -8.82 1.03 -16.16
C ILE A 123 -9.47 -0.20 -16.81
N LEU A 124 -9.62 -1.30 -16.07
CA LEU A 124 -9.92 -2.61 -16.64
C LEU A 124 -11.37 -3.07 -16.45
N ALA A 125 -12.05 -2.63 -15.39
CA ALA A 125 -13.43 -3.04 -15.14
C ALA A 125 -14.41 -2.23 -15.99
N ARG A 126 -15.54 -2.85 -16.38
CA ARG A 126 -16.58 -2.15 -17.13
C ARG A 126 -17.01 -0.86 -16.40
N PRO A 127 -17.16 0.28 -17.10
CA PRO A 127 -17.55 1.55 -16.47
C PRO A 127 -18.89 1.49 -15.73
N ASP A 128 -19.80 0.61 -16.16
CA ASP A 128 -21.14 0.42 -15.62
C ASP A 128 -21.24 -0.69 -14.56
N SER A 129 -20.11 -1.19 -14.05
CA SER A 129 -20.10 -2.20 -13.00
C SER A 129 -20.79 -1.69 -11.72
N LYS A 130 -21.89 -2.35 -11.32
CA LYS A 130 -22.70 -2.00 -10.13
C LYS A 130 -22.57 -2.98 -8.96
N THR A 131 -21.95 -4.14 -9.18
CA THR A 131 -21.84 -5.18 -8.16
C THR A 131 -20.40 -5.59 -7.95
N ALA A 132 -19.97 -5.70 -6.70
CA ALA A 132 -18.68 -6.27 -6.32
C ALA A 132 -18.85 -7.43 -5.35
N ALA A 133 -17.89 -8.36 -5.35
CA ALA A 133 -17.77 -9.42 -4.36
C ALA A 133 -16.41 -9.31 -3.66
N ILE A 134 -16.41 -9.40 -2.33
CA ILE A 134 -15.22 -9.39 -1.48
C ILE A 134 -15.11 -10.76 -0.81
N PHE A 135 -13.99 -11.45 -1.03
CA PHE A 135 -13.65 -12.69 -0.35
C PHE A 135 -12.59 -12.38 0.71
N GLY A 136 -12.98 -12.48 1.99
CA GLY A 136 -12.21 -12.08 3.16
C GLY A 136 -12.52 -10.64 3.62
N ALA A 137 -13.14 -10.50 4.80
CA ALA A 137 -13.55 -9.25 5.45
C ALA A 137 -12.48 -8.68 6.40
N GLY A 138 -11.23 -9.11 6.24
CA GLY A 138 -10.07 -8.57 6.96
C GLY A 138 -9.66 -7.15 6.56
N VAL A 139 -8.50 -6.71 7.04
CA VAL A 139 -7.97 -5.36 6.81
C VAL A 139 -7.86 -5.00 5.32
N GLN A 140 -7.42 -5.95 4.49
CA GLN A 140 -7.31 -5.72 3.04
C GLN A 140 -8.68 -5.67 2.36
N GLY A 141 -9.62 -6.56 2.70
CA GLY A 141 -10.97 -6.55 2.12
C GLY A 141 -11.66 -5.19 2.25
N ARG A 142 -11.46 -4.52 3.39
CA ARG A 142 -11.95 -3.16 3.63
C ARG A 142 -11.35 -2.12 2.70
N THR A 143 -10.03 -2.09 2.53
CA THR A 143 -9.37 -1.10 1.64
C THR A 143 -9.55 -1.41 0.16
N GLN A 144 -9.70 -2.69 -0.19
CA GLN A 144 -10.10 -3.12 -1.53
C GLN A 144 -11.48 -2.58 -1.88
N LEU A 145 -12.46 -2.77 -1.00
CA LEU A 145 -13.81 -2.25 -1.20
C LEU A 145 -13.84 -0.71 -1.25
N GLU A 146 -13.15 -0.04 -0.32
CA GLU A 146 -12.99 1.43 -0.32
C GLU A 146 -12.45 1.94 -1.67
N ALA A 147 -11.42 1.28 -2.22
CA ALA A 147 -10.82 1.65 -3.49
C ALA A 147 -11.76 1.42 -4.69
N ILE A 148 -12.48 0.29 -4.72
CA ILE A 148 -13.45 0.00 -5.79
C ILE A 148 -14.59 1.02 -5.75
N CYS A 149 -15.17 1.29 -4.57
CA CYS A 149 -16.22 2.31 -4.40
C CYS A 149 -15.75 3.73 -4.78
N THR A 150 -14.44 4.00 -4.68
CA THR A 150 -13.88 5.30 -5.08
C THR A 150 -13.92 5.48 -6.61
N VAL A 151 -13.85 4.39 -7.38
CA VAL A 151 -13.74 4.44 -8.85
C VAL A 151 -14.99 3.91 -9.56
N ARG A 152 -15.92 3.26 -8.85
CA ARG A 152 -17.19 2.76 -9.38
C ARG A 152 -18.33 3.06 -8.42
N ALA A 153 -19.46 3.48 -8.98
CA ALA A 153 -20.70 3.68 -8.24
C ALA A 153 -21.41 2.34 -8.03
N LEU A 154 -20.92 1.54 -7.08
CA LEU A 154 -21.51 0.26 -6.71
C LEU A 154 -22.87 0.43 -6.04
N GLU A 155 -23.76 -0.53 -6.28
CA GLU A 155 -25.10 -0.64 -5.70
C GLU A 155 -25.23 -1.88 -4.81
N THR A 156 -24.50 -2.96 -5.11
CA THR A 156 -24.54 -4.21 -4.35
C THR A 156 -23.13 -4.72 -4.04
N ILE A 157 -22.90 -5.13 -2.80
CA ILE A 157 -21.62 -5.69 -2.35
C ILE A 157 -21.90 -7.02 -1.67
N TRP A 158 -21.34 -8.09 -2.21
CA TRP A 158 -21.35 -9.41 -1.59
C TRP A 158 -20.07 -9.61 -0.78
N ILE A 159 -20.19 -10.16 0.42
CA ILE A 159 -19.05 -10.44 1.28
C ILE A 159 -19.13 -11.90 1.70
N TYR A 160 -18.02 -12.62 1.53
CA TYR A 160 -17.82 -13.97 2.04
C TYR A 160 -16.56 -14.01 2.91
N ASP A 161 -16.65 -14.62 4.09
CA ASP A 161 -15.51 -14.86 4.99
C ASP A 161 -15.69 -16.24 5.67
N LEU A 162 -14.58 -16.85 6.11
CA LEU A 162 -14.53 -18.19 6.71
C LEU A 162 -14.64 -18.16 8.23
#